data_AF-A0A3G9FZR9-F1
#
_entry.id   AF-A0A3G9FZR9-F1
#
_cell.length_a   1.000
_cell.length_b   1.000
_cell.length_c   1.000
_cell.angle_alpha   90.00
_cell.angle_beta   90.00
_cell.angle_gamma   90.00
#
_symmetry.space_group_name_H-M   'P 1'
#
loop_
_entity.id
_entity.type
_entity.pdbx_description
1 polymer ?
#
loop_
_entity_poly.entity_id
_entity_poly.type
_entity_poly.pdbx_seq_one_letter_code
_entity_poly.pdbx_strand_id
1 'polypeptide(L)' 'MTQAPKPHLSEDQSDFHSAVEEGLHSLEADQLVPYEEVRRWLLSWGTPSELPKPECQ' A
#
# COMPACT_ATOMS: atom_id res chain seq x y z
N MET A 1 3.55 22.54 8.63
CA MET A 1 3.28 21.16 8.18
C MET A 1 1.89 20.80 8.65
N THR A 2 0.92 20.71 7.74
CA THR A 2 -0.48 20.42 8.10
C THR A 2 -0.58 18.92 8.37
N GLN A 3 -0.87 18.54 9.61
CA GLN A 3 -1.11 17.15 9.98
C GLN A 3 -2.34 16.65 9.22
N ALA A 4 -2.22 15.49 8.57
CA ALA A 4 -3.37 14.82 7.96
C ALA A 4 -4.43 14.54 9.03
N PRO A 5 -5.72 14.64 8.70
CA PRO A 5 -6.79 14.34 9.65
C PRO A 5 -6.58 12.93 10.20
N LYS A 6 -6.51 12.81 11.54
CA LYS A 6 -6.43 11.52 12.20
C LYS A 6 -7.71 10.74 11.87
N PRO A 7 -7.61 9.48 11.40
CA PRO A 7 -8.78 8.66 11.14
C PRO A 7 -9.66 8.58 12.39
N HIS A 8 -10.97 8.76 12.22
CA HIS A 8 -11.93 8.53 13.29
C HIS A 8 -12.08 7.01 13.46
N LEU A 9 -11.33 6.45 14.41
CA LEU A 9 -11.28 5.00 14.68
C LEU A 9 -12.51 4.57 15.49
N SER A 10 -13.46 3.88 14.85
CA SER A 10 -14.50 3.07 15.49
C SER A 10 -13.98 1.65 15.82
N GLU A 11 -14.79 0.81 16.47
CA GLU A 11 -14.45 -0.43 17.22
C GLU A 11 -13.62 -1.54 16.50
N ASP A 12 -13.23 -1.38 15.23
CA ASP A 12 -12.30 -2.25 14.47
C ASP A 12 -10.81 -1.94 14.74
N GLN A 13 -10.46 -1.63 16.00
CA GLN A 13 -9.08 -1.30 16.37
C GLN A 13 -8.11 -2.50 16.24
N SER A 14 -8.62 -3.73 16.37
CA SER A 14 -7.82 -4.97 16.24
C SER A 14 -7.31 -5.18 14.82
N ASP A 15 -8.19 -5.03 13.83
CA ASP A 15 -7.86 -5.23 12.43
C ASP A 15 -6.93 -4.13 11.93
N PHE A 16 -7.15 -2.89 12.38
CA PHE A 16 -6.23 -1.78 12.10
C PHE A 16 -4.84 -2.01 12.69
N HIS A 17 -4.73 -2.43 13.95
CA HIS A 17 -3.42 -2.71 14.56
C HIS A 17 -2.70 -3.86 13.86
N SER A 18 -3.43 -4.94 13.53
CA SER A 18 -2.85 -6.09 12.82
C SER A 18 -2.32 -5.69 11.43
N ALA A 19 -3.07 -4.87 10.69
CA ALA A 19 -2.64 -4.35 9.40
C ALA A 19 -1.41 -3.42 9.51
N VAL A 20 -1.31 -2.65 10.58
CA VAL A 20 -0.12 -1.80 10.84
C VAL A 20 1.10 -2.67 11.17
N GLU A 21 0.95 -3.69 12.02
CA GLU A 21 2.03 -4.63 12.35
C GLU A 21 2.53 -5.40 11.13
N GLU A 22 1.62 -5.88 10.27
CA GLU A 22 1.95 -6.54 9.01
C GLU A 22 2.73 -5.60 8.07
N GLY A 23 2.31 -4.33 7.99
CA GLY A 23 3.02 -3.31 7.21
C GLY A 23 4.44 -3.05 7.71
N LEU A 24 4.62 -2.99 9.04
CA LEU A 24 5.95 -2.83 9.65
C LEU A 24 6.85 -4.03 9.39
N HIS A 25 6.33 -5.25 9.55
CA HIS A 25 7.08 -6.47 9.26
C HIS A 25 7.49 -6.56 7.78
N SER A 26 6.61 -6.15 6.87
CA SER A 26 6.91 -6.10 5.43
C SER A 26 8.03 -5.09 5.11
N LEU A 27 8.06 -3.94 5.80
CA LEU A 27 9.14 -2.96 5.70
C LEU A 27 10.48 -3.51 6.22
N GLU A 28 10.47 -4.23 7.35
CA GLU A 28 11.67 -4.87 7.90
C GLU A 28 12.22 -5.99 7.01
N ALA A 29 11.34 -6.67 6.26
CA ALA A 29 11.70 -7.72 5.32
C ALA A 29 12.12 -7.20 3.93
N ASP A 30 12.28 -5.87 3.75
CA ASP A 30 12.53 -5.20 2.47
C ASP A 30 11.49 -5.50 1.37
N GLN A 31 10.31 -6.00 1.75
CA GLN A 31 9.21 -6.37 0.84
C GLN A 31 8.44 -5.16 0.34
N LEU A 32 9.09 -4.37 -0.53
CA LEU A 32 8.60 -3.09 -1.01
C LEU A 32 8.40 -3.09 -2.52
N VAL A 33 7.37 -2.36 -2.96
CA VAL A 33 7.15 -2.07 -4.37
C VAL A 33 7.45 -0.59 -4.62
N PRO A 34 8.35 -0.25 -5.57
CA PRO A 34 8.61 1.14 -5.93
C PRO A 34 7.34 1.85 -6.41
N TYR A 35 7.11 3.06 -5.93
CA TYR A 35 5.92 3.86 -6.29
C TYR A 35 5.73 3.99 -7.80
N GLU A 36 6.80 4.20 -8.56
CA GLU A 36 6.75 4.36 -10.01
C GLU A 36 6.30 3.09 -10.75
N GLU A 37 6.49 1.91 -10.16
CA GLU A 37 5.99 0.65 -10.72
C GLU A 37 4.49 0.50 -10.48
N VAL A 38 4.04 0.77 -9.25
CA VAL A 38 2.60 0.80 -8.91
C VAL A 38 1.87 1.83 -9.77
N ARG A 39 2.43 3.04 -9.92
CA ARG A 39 1.83 4.11 -10.72
C ARG A 39 1.68 3.70 -12.18
N ARG A 40 2.73 3.13 -12.80
CA ARG A 40 2.67 2.65 -14.19
C ARG A 40 1.64 1.55 -14.37
N TRP A 41 1.58 0.61 -13.43
CA TRP A 41 0.57 -0.44 -13.42
C TRP A 41 -0.85 0.13 -13.37
N LEU A 42 -1.17 1.00 -12.42
CA LEU A 42 -2.50 1.61 -12.29
C LEU A 42 -2.91 2.41 -13.53
N LEU A 43 -1.96 3.13 -14.15
CA LEU A 43 -2.23 3.91 -15.36
C LEU A 43 -2.45 3.05 -16.61
N SER A 44 -2.03 1.79 -16.59
CA SER A 44 -2.21 0.87 -17.71
C SER A 44 -3.58 0.17 -17.72
N TRP A 45 -4.33 0.25 -16.61
CA TRP A 45 -5.62 -0.42 -16.47
C TRP A 45 -6.63 0.04 -17.53
N GLY A 46 -7.34 -0.93 -18.12
CA GLY A 46 -8.34 -0.66 -19.16
C GLY A 46 -7.75 -0.26 -20.52
N THR A 47 -6.42 -0.42 -20.69
CA THR A 47 -5.76 -0.26 -21.98
C THR A 47 -5.41 -1.63 -22.59
N PRO A 48 -5.24 -1.74 -23.92
CA PRO A 48 -4.74 -2.96 -24.54
C PRO A 48 -3.33 -3.39 -24.06
N SER A 49 -2.60 -2.48 -23.41
CA SER A 49 -1.26 -2.67 -22.87
C SER A 49 -1.25 -2.71 -21.35
N GLU A 50 -2.30 -3.25 -20.73
CA GLU A 50 -2.37 -3.40 -19.28
C GLU A 50 -1.19 -4.21 -18.76
N LEU A 51 -0.51 -3.66 -17.76
CA LEU A 51 0.68 -4.24 -17.16
C LEU A 51 0.30 -5.23 -16.05
N PRO A 52 1.13 -6.25 -15.77
CA PRO A 52 0.91 -7.11 -14.62
C PRO A 52 1.11 -6.34 -13.31
N LYS A 53 0.49 -6.84 -12.23
CA LYS A 53 0.72 -6.33 -10.88
C LYS A 53 2.22 -6.43 -10.55
N PRO A 54 2.85 -5.37 -10.02
CA PRO A 54 4.23 -5.45 -9.58
C PRO A 54 4.36 -6.36 -8.36
N GLU A 55 5.53 -6.98 -8.24
CA GLU A 55 5.87 -7.86 -7.12
C GLU A 55 6.74 -7.09 -6.11
N CYS A 56 6.61 -7.43 -4.83
CA CYS A 56 7.51 -6.90 -3.80
C CYS A 56 8.93 -7.39 -4.07
N GLN A 57 9.91 -6.50 -3.89
CA GLN A 57 11.34 -6.86 -3.90
C GLN A 57 11.71 -7.68 -2.66
#